data_AF-A0A2D1P8K3-F1
#
_entry.id   AF-A0A2D1P8K3-F1
#
_cell.length_a   1.000
_cell.length_b   1.000
_cell.length_c   1.000
_cell.angle_alpha   90.00
_cell.angle_beta   90.00
_cell.angle_gamma   90.00
#
_symmetry.space_group_name_H-M   'P 1'
#
loop_
_entity.id
_entity.type
_entity.pdbx_description
1 polymer ?
#
loop_
_entity_poly.entity_id
_entity_poly.type
_entity_poly.pdbx_seq_one_letter_code
_entity_poly.pdbx_strand_id
1 'polypeptide(L)'
;HFALVGLSRKALTDEEFRAKIIESISSETDDKAQAEEFASHFYWKSHDATNTDHYKELGKIADELDQKYETDGNRIFYVSMAPRFFGIVAKNLKEQGVLSTNGGFNRLVIEKPFGRDYASAKELNDELTSAF
;
A
#
# COMPACT_ATOMS: atom_id res chain seq x y z
N HIS A 1 -2.77 16.84 -1.08
CA HIS A 1 -3.57 15.91 -0.27
C HIS A 1 -3.13 14.48 -0.57
N PHE A 2 -2.19 13.94 0.20
CA PHE A 2 -1.75 12.55 0.03
C PHE A 2 -1.23 12.01 1.36
N ALA A 3 -1.18 10.68 1.47
CA ALA A 3 -0.44 9.97 2.49
C ALA A 3 0.15 8.70 1.87
N LEU A 4 1.22 8.17 2.46
CA LEU A 4 1.80 6.90 2.06
C LEU A 4 1.99 6.00 3.27
N VAL A 5 1.53 4.76 3.17
CA VAL A 5 1.74 3.73 4.21
C VAL A 5 2.71 2.68 3.69
N GLY A 6 3.88 2.62 4.30
CA GLY A 6 4.86 1.56 4.09
C GLY A 6 4.46 0.29 4.86
N LEU A 7 4.45 -0.84 4.16
CA LEU A 7 4.04 -2.14 4.70
C LEU A 7 5.14 -3.17 4.51
N SER A 8 5.59 -3.79 5.60
CA SER A 8 6.36 -5.03 5.55
C SER A 8 6.32 -5.74 6.90
N ARG A 9 6.87 -6.95 6.99
CA ARG A 9 6.98 -7.68 8.27
C ARG A 9 7.95 -7.04 9.28
N LYS A 10 8.80 -6.10 8.83
CA LYS A 10 9.79 -5.47 9.71
C LYS A 10 9.06 -4.53 10.68
N ALA A 11 9.36 -4.67 11.96
CA ALA A 11 8.98 -3.67 12.95
C ALA A 11 9.87 -2.44 12.77
N LEU A 12 9.24 -1.32 12.39
CA LEU A 12 9.82 0.02 12.38
C LEU A 12 8.81 0.98 12.99
N THR A 13 9.29 2.09 13.54
CA THR A 13 8.42 3.23 13.86
C THR A 13 8.25 4.14 12.64
N ASP A 14 7.28 5.05 12.71
CA ASP A 14 7.11 6.10 11.71
C ASP A 14 8.38 6.94 11.57
N GLU A 15 9.03 7.31 12.68
CA GLU A 15 10.24 8.13 12.69
C GLU A 15 11.41 7.42 11.99
N GLU A 16 11.60 6.13 12.27
CA GLU A 16 12.63 5.33 11.60
C GLU A 16 12.36 5.19 10.11
N PHE A 17 11.10 5.07 9.71
CA PHE A 17 10.72 5.00 8.30
C PHE A 17 10.91 6.35 7.60
N ARG A 18 10.48 7.45 8.21
CA ARG A 18 10.65 8.82 7.67
C ARG A 18 12.13 9.18 7.50
N ALA A 19 12.98 8.82 8.45
CA ALA A 19 14.43 9.01 8.32
C ALA A 19 15.00 8.30 7.08
N LYS A 20 14.51 7.09 6.77
CA LYS A 20 14.89 6.35 5.56
C LYS A 20 14.39 7.01 4.28
N ILE A 21 13.19 7.59 4.31
CA ILE A 21 12.66 8.33 3.16
C ILE A 21 13.54 9.55 2.87
N ILE A 22 13.86 10.35 3.89
CA ILE A 22 14.75 11.52 3.76
C ILE A 22 16.12 11.11 3.21
N GLU A 23 16.71 10.04 3.74
CA GLU A 23 17.98 9.50 3.23
C GLU A 23 17.86 9.09 1.76
N SER A 24 16.77 8.41 1.37
CA SER A 24 16.58 7.89 0.00
C SER A 24 16.41 8.97 -1.07
N ILE A 25 15.95 10.17 -0.69
CA ILE A 25 15.74 11.30 -1.61
C ILE A 25 16.82 12.38 -1.46
N SER A 26 17.87 12.13 -0.69
CA SER A 26 18.92 13.12 -0.39
C SER A 26 19.67 13.63 -1.63
N SER A 27 19.64 12.90 -2.75
CA SER A 27 20.18 13.37 -4.04
C SER A 27 19.23 14.24 -4.84
N GLU A 28 17.93 14.24 -4.50
CA GLU A 28 16.88 14.89 -5.28
C GLU A 28 16.62 16.34 -4.81
N THR A 29 17.01 16.67 -3.58
CA THR A 29 16.86 18.01 -3.01
C THR A 29 17.87 18.28 -1.90
N ASP A 30 18.42 19.49 -1.87
CA ASP A 30 19.23 20.01 -0.77
C ASP A 30 18.38 20.70 0.31
N ASP A 31 17.08 20.91 0.06
CA ASP A 31 16.15 21.54 0.99
C ASP A 31 15.65 20.53 2.03
N LYS A 32 16.25 20.60 3.22
CA LYS A 32 15.91 19.74 4.35
C LYS A 32 14.47 19.93 4.82
N ALA A 33 13.97 21.17 4.84
CA ALA A 33 12.61 21.44 5.32
C ALA A 33 11.58 20.82 4.37
N GLN A 34 11.81 20.94 3.06
CA GLN A 34 10.96 20.29 2.05
C GLN A 34 11.01 18.76 2.17
N ALA A 35 12.19 18.17 2.38
CA ALA A 35 12.33 16.73 2.54
C ALA A 35 11.62 16.21 3.81
N GLU A 36 11.73 16.94 4.93
CA GLU A 36 11.04 16.65 6.18
C GLU A 36 9.52 16.80 6.04
N GLU A 37 9.04 17.85 5.37
CA GLU A 37 7.62 18.05 5.05
C GLU A 37 7.10 16.88 4.23
N PHE A 38 7.77 16.51 3.13
CA PHE A 38 7.40 15.36 2.30
C PHE A 38 7.35 14.06 3.11
N ALA A 39 8.39 13.78 3.90
CA ALA A 39 8.46 12.58 4.73
C ALA A 39 7.36 12.53 5.81
N SER A 40 6.84 13.68 6.28
CA SER A 40 5.76 13.72 7.28
C SER A 40 4.46 13.04 6.83
N HIS A 41 4.27 12.88 5.50
CA HIS A 41 3.16 12.16 4.89
C HIS A 41 3.33 10.64 4.87
N PHE A 42 4.47 10.12 5.35
CA PHE A 42 4.79 8.70 5.36
C PHE A 42 4.53 8.07 6.74
N TYR A 43 3.90 6.91 6.71
CA TYR A 43 3.51 6.11 7.88
C TYR A 43 4.03 4.69 7.69
N TRP A 44 4.34 4.00 8.79
CA TRP A 44 4.76 2.62 8.76
C TRP A 44 3.79 1.73 9.50
N LYS A 45 3.51 0.56 8.93
CA LYS A 45 2.80 -0.50 9.65
C LYS A 45 3.44 -1.85 9.37
N SER A 46 3.80 -2.54 10.46
CA SER A 46 4.19 -3.94 10.37
C SER A 46 3.00 -4.75 9.86
N HIS A 47 3.19 -5.49 8.78
CA HIS A 47 2.12 -6.15 8.04
C HIS A 47 2.60 -7.46 7.44
N ASP A 48 1.73 -8.47 7.49
CA ASP A 48 1.94 -9.80 6.92
C ASP A 48 0.76 -10.04 5.98
N ALA A 49 1.05 -10.21 4.69
CA ALA A 49 0.05 -10.36 3.65
C ALA A 49 -0.88 -11.57 3.85
N THR A 50 -0.51 -12.52 4.71
CA THR A 50 -1.30 -13.72 5.04
C THR A 50 -2.12 -13.58 6.32
N ASN A 51 -1.91 -12.51 7.12
CA ASN A 51 -2.64 -12.26 8.35
C ASN A 51 -3.78 -11.25 8.12
N THR A 52 -5.02 -11.72 8.18
CA THR A 52 -6.22 -10.91 7.95
C THR A 52 -6.43 -9.81 8.99
N ASP A 53 -5.98 -9.98 10.23
CA ASP A 53 -6.12 -8.95 11.26
C ASP A 53 -5.24 -7.73 10.95
N HIS A 54 -4.08 -7.94 10.32
CA HIS A 54 -3.23 -6.84 9.87
C HIS A 54 -3.91 -5.99 8.77
N TYR A 55 -4.81 -6.57 7.96
CA TYR A 55 -5.59 -5.81 6.97
C TYR A 55 -6.68 -4.98 7.62
N LYS A 56 -7.34 -5.47 8.68
CA LYS A 56 -8.32 -4.68 9.42
C LYS A 56 -7.68 -3.44 10.05
N GLU A 57 -6.48 -3.59 10.59
CA GLU A 57 -5.69 -2.47 11.11
C GLU A 57 -5.29 -1.49 9.99
N LEU A 58 -4.90 -2.01 8.82
CA LEU A 58 -4.61 -1.19 7.64
C LEU A 58 -5.83 -0.38 7.18
N GLY A 59 -7.02 -0.98 7.19
CA GLY A 59 -8.27 -0.28 6.85
C GLY A 59 -8.52 0.91 7.77
N LYS A 60 -8.34 0.74 9.09
CA LYS A 60 -8.46 1.85 10.06
C LYS A 60 -7.46 2.97 9.78
N ILE A 61 -6.20 2.63 9.54
CA ILE A 61 -5.16 3.61 9.21
C ILE A 61 -5.52 4.35 7.91
N ALA A 62 -6.01 3.64 6.90
CA ALA A 62 -6.43 4.26 5.63
C ALA A 62 -7.59 5.25 5.84
N ASP A 63 -8.60 4.88 6.63
CA ASP A 63 -9.73 5.76 6.94
C ASP A 63 -9.30 7.02 7.73
N GLU A 64 -8.42 6.85 8.71
CA GLU A 64 -7.84 7.96 9.48
C GLU A 64 -7.05 8.93 8.60
N LEU A 65 -6.22 8.39 7.70
CA LEU A 65 -5.42 9.19 6.77
C LEU A 65 -6.27 9.86 5.71
N ASP A 66 -7.32 9.20 5.22
CA ASP A 66 -8.24 9.80 4.27
C ASP A 66 -8.95 11.03 4.86
N GLN A 67 -9.35 10.96 6.13
CA GLN A 67 -9.91 12.12 6.84
C GLN A 67 -8.86 13.19 7.10
N LYS A 68 -7.68 12.81 7.59
CA LYS A 68 -6.60 13.76 7.94
C LYS A 68 -6.12 14.56 6.73
N TYR A 69 -6.00 13.91 5.58
CA TYR A 69 -5.42 14.51 4.39
C TYR A 69 -6.44 14.88 3.32
N GLU A 70 -7.73 14.63 3.54
CA GLU A 70 -8.82 14.95 2.60
C GLU A 70 -8.55 14.33 1.21
N THR A 71 -8.25 13.02 1.18
CA THR A 71 -7.88 12.29 -0.05
C THR A 71 -9.09 11.83 -0.87
N ASP A 72 -10.30 12.02 -0.36
CA ASP A 72 -11.58 11.56 -0.92
C ASP A 72 -11.62 10.05 -1.19
N GLY A 73 -10.91 9.26 -0.38
CA GLY A 73 -10.86 7.80 -0.50
C GLY A 73 -10.25 7.27 -1.79
N ASN A 74 -9.41 8.08 -2.45
CA ASN A 74 -8.63 7.65 -3.60
C ASN A 74 -7.43 6.81 -3.15
N ARG A 75 -7.47 5.49 -3.36
CA ARG A 75 -6.46 4.54 -2.85
C ARG A 75 -5.72 3.84 -3.99
N ILE A 76 -4.39 3.83 -3.90
CA ILE A 76 -3.50 3.06 -4.78
C ILE A 76 -2.73 2.05 -3.93
N PHE A 77 -2.82 0.77 -4.32
CA PHE A 77 -2.13 -0.33 -3.66
C PHE A 77 -0.98 -0.81 -4.55
N TYR A 78 0.27 -0.56 -4.14
CA TYR A 78 1.46 -1.01 -4.86
C TYR A 78 2.00 -2.31 -4.26
N VAL A 79 1.88 -3.42 -4.98
CA VAL A 79 2.29 -4.74 -4.51
C VAL A 79 3.68 -5.09 -5.01
N SER A 80 4.70 -4.51 -4.38
CA SER A 80 6.12 -4.79 -4.66
C SER A 80 6.61 -6.09 -3.98
N MET A 81 5.86 -7.18 -4.16
CA MET A 81 6.12 -8.49 -3.54
C MET A 81 6.28 -9.60 -4.59
N ALA A 82 6.69 -10.79 -4.15
CA ALA A 82 6.76 -11.95 -5.03
C ALA A 82 5.36 -12.29 -5.62
N PRO A 83 5.27 -12.77 -6.89
CA PRO A 83 3.99 -12.95 -7.59
C PRO A 83 2.94 -13.79 -6.88
N ARG A 84 3.35 -14.79 -6.10
CA ARG A 84 2.46 -15.65 -5.30
C ARG A 84 1.59 -14.88 -4.29
N PHE A 85 1.91 -13.62 -3.99
CA PHE A 85 1.15 -12.80 -3.06
C PHE A 85 0.11 -11.90 -3.75
N PHE A 86 0.12 -11.76 -5.07
CA PHE A 86 -0.76 -10.80 -5.76
C PHE A 86 -2.25 -11.11 -5.52
N GLY A 87 -2.69 -12.35 -5.75
CA GLY A 87 -4.05 -12.78 -5.49
C GLY A 87 -4.44 -12.69 -4.01
N ILE A 88 -3.55 -13.15 -3.12
CA ILE A 88 -3.75 -13.11 -1.66
C ILE A 88 -4.01 -11.67 -1.20
N VAL A 89 -3.18 -10.71 -1.64
CA VAL A 89 -3.33 -9.30 -1.29
C VAL A 89 -4.62 -8.73 -1.85
N ALA A 90 -4.91 -8.96 -3.14
CA ALA A 90 -6.10 -8.43 -3.78
C ALA A 90 -7.38 -8.90 -3.07
N LYS A 91 -7.45 -10.21 -2.77
CA LYS A 91 -8.54 -10.81 -2.02
C LYS A 91 -8.70 -10.20 -0.63
N ASN A 92 -7.61 -10.14 0.14
CA ASN A 92 -7.66 -9.63 1.51
C ASN A 92 -8.00 -8.14 1.58
N LEU A 93 -7.53 -7.31 0.63
CA LEU A 93 -7.92 -5.90 0.54
C LEU A 93 -9.44 -5.74 0.41
N LYS A 94 -10.09 -6.57 -0.42
CA LYS A 94 -11.55 -6.57 -0.57
C LYS A 94 -12.26 -7.14 0.64
N GLU A 95 -11.93 -8.36 1.04
CA GLU A 95 -12.68 -9.11 2.06
C GLU A 95 -12.57 -8.48 3.45
N GLN A 96 -11.46 -7.80 3.75
CA GLN A 96 -11.24 -7.14 5.04
C GLN A 96 -11.63 -5.65 5.04
N GLY A 97 -12.27 -5.16 3.97
CA GLY A 97 -12.83 -3.80 3.92
C GLY A 97 -11.80 -2.68 3.78
N VAL A 98 -10.62 -2.97 3.19
CA VAL A 98 -9.57 -1.95 2.97
C VAL A 98 -9.82 -1.13 1.71
N LEU A 99 -10.64 -1.63 0.78
CA LEU A 99 -11.04 -0.83 -0.39
C LEU A 99 -11.95 0.32 0.03
N SER A 100 -11.71 1.50 -0.52
CA SER A 100 -12.58 2.65 -0.29
C SER A 100 -13.98 2.40 -0.86
N THR A 101 -15.00 2.86 -0.14
CA THR A 101 -16.41 2.76 -0.53
C THR A 101 -17.09 4.13 -0.65
N ASN A 102 -16.34 5.24 -0.47
CA ASN A 102 -16.88 6.60 -0.41
C ASN A 102 -16.96 7.32 -1.77
N GLY A 103 -16.81 6.59 -2.89
CA GLY A 103 -16.85 7.14 -4.25
C GLY A 103 -15.48 7.46 -4.86
N GLY A 104 -14.39 7.38 -4.08
CA GLY A 104 -13.02 7.41 -4.60
C GLY A 104 -12.64 6.14 -5.39
N PHE A 105 -11.53 6.19 -6.13
CA PHE A 105 -11.04 5.02 -6.86
C PHE A 105 -10.25 4.06 -5.98
N ASN A 106 -10.26 2.78 -6.34
CA ASN A 106 -9.32 1.77 -5.84
C ASN A 106 -8.49 1.25 -7.01
N ARG A 107 -7.17 1.35 -6.95
CA ARG A 107 -6.26 0.88 -8.02
C ARG A 107 -5.22 -0.07 -7.44
N LEU A 108 -5.01 -1.19 -8.12
CA LEU A 108 -3.97 -2.16 -7.80
C LEU A 108 -2.85 -2.07 -8.83
N VAL A 109 -1.61 -1.90 -8.36
CA VAL A 109 -0.39 -1.96 -9.17
C VAL A 109 0.40 -3.18 -8.75
N ILE A 110 0.70 -4.07 -9.69
CA ILE A 110 1.45 -5.31 -9.46
C ILE A 110 2.67 -5.37 -10.36
N GLU A 111 3.72 -6.02 -9.87
CA GLU A 111 4.96 -6.22 -10.60
C GLU A 111 4.91 -7.43 -11.53
N LYS A 112 5.86 -7.50 -12.48
CA LYS A 112 6.07 -8.70 -13.30
C LYS A 112 6.76 -9.80 -12.48
N PRO A 113 6.60 -11.08 -12.87
CA PRO A 113 5.80 -11.59 -13.99
C PRO A 113 4.30 -11.77 -13.69
N PHE A 114 3.47 -11.63 -14.73
CA PHE A 114 2.03 -11.88 -14.69
C PHE A 114 1.74 -13.33 -15.15
N GLY A 115 2.03 -14.29 -14.29
CA GLY A 115 2.06 -15.72 -14.65
C GLY A 115 3.32 -16.10 -15.44
N ARG A 116 3.52 -17.41 -15.62
CA ARG A 116 4.64 -17.99 -16.39
C ARG A 116 4.19 -18.67 -17.67
N ASP A 117 2.89 -18.92 -17.79
CA ASP A 117 2.19 -19.49 -18.92
C ASP A 117 0.74 -18.97 -18.93
N TYR A 118 -0.03 -19.33 -19.95
CA TYR A 118 -1.42 -18.90 -20.06
C TYR A 118 -2.29 -19.33 -18.87
N ALA A 119 -2.10 -20.56 -18.37
CA ALA A 119 -2.90 -21.09 -17.27
C ALA A 119 -2.69 -20.28 -15.97
N SER A 120 -1.44 -20.07 -15.58
CA SER A 120 -1.09 -19.27 -14.39
C SER A 120 -1.42 -17.78 -14.54
N ALA A 121 -1.30 -17.22 -15.74
CA ALA A 121 -1.71 -15.84 -16.02
C ALA A 121 -3.24 -15.68 -15.93
N LYS A 122 -4.00 -16.66 -16.43
CA LYS A 122 -5.46 -16.67 -16.34
C LYS A 122 -5.91 -16.80 -14.88
N GLU A 123 -5.33 -17.73 -14.13
CA GLU A 123 -5.63 -17.92 -12.71
C GLU A 123 -5.43 -16.62 -11.93
N LEU A 124 -4.26 -15.98 -12.09
CA LEU A 124 -4.00 -14.69 -11.46
C LEU A 124 -5.01 -13.63 -11.90
N ASN A 125 -5.34 -13.54 -13.18
CA ASN A 125 -6.34 -12.58 -13.66
C ASN A 125 -7.73 -12.81 -13.03
N ASP A 126 -8.16 -14.06 -12.92
CA ASP A 126 -9.44 -14.42 -12.29
C ASP A 126 -9.43 -14.03 -10.80
N GLU A 127 -8.33 -14.26 -10.08
CA GLU A 127 -8.17 -13.81 -8.68
C GLU A 127 -8.28 -12.29 -8.55
N LEU A 128 -7.58 -11.54 -9.41
CA LEU A 128 -7.57 -10.07 -9.36
C LEU A 128 -8.94 -9.46 -9.70
N THR A 129 -9.59 -9.95 -10.76
CA THR A 129 -10.92 -9.48 -11.19
C THR A 129 -12.04 -9.89 -10.24
N SER A 130 -11.83 -10.88 -9.39
CA SER A 130 -12.74 -11.18 -8.29
C SER A 130 -12.71 -10.08 -7.20
N ALA A 131 -11.63 -9.30 -7.13
CA ALA A 131 -11.40 -8.28 -6.11
C ALA A 131 -11.58 -6.84 -6.61
N PHE A 132 -11.06 -6.52 -7.80
CA PHE A 132 -11.04 -5.17 -8.39
C PHE A 132 -11.85 -5.08 -9.67
#